data_AF-A0A176WG83-F1
#
_entry.id   AF-A0A176WG83-F1
#
_cell.length_a   1.000
_cell.length_b   1.000
_cell.length_c   1.000
_cell.angle_alpha   90.00
_cell.angle_beta   90.00
_cell.angle_gamma   90.00
#
_symmetry.space_group_name_H-M   'P 1'
#
loop_
_entity.id
_entity.type
_entity.pdbx_description
1 polymer ?
#
loop_
_entity_poly.entity_id
_entity_poly.type
_entity_poly.pdbx_seq_one_letter_code
_entity_poly.pdbx_strand_id
1 'polypeptide(L)'
;MSTAVTMHQAVGEAALMSSSSSFCRGSALSGQIQSQTMHSAAKPGASLVKGVAAIRCSSFSSADEHSVDRRSPLVNFSSSTRRNPLMDAGLKTTFSYKKEKICATNGATEASLPNFAGSLSHGYDVSEPTKVAADNIEETSESSVLQRLKQGFVKFKEERFLKESELFTQLAGGQSPKVMVIACADSRVCPTMLMGLNPGEVFTVRNVANLVPPCEKELGNNHGTSAALEFAVNYLLVEHIIVIGHRNCGGIKALMSRKPEEFESDFIGSWMTCGIPAREHTLVNMAGKTFSDQCKYCEQEAVNVSLANLLTFPWIKEKFEAGKLGIHGWYYDFVEGELTSWEVQRPVMAGATA
;
A
#
# COMPACT_ATOMS: atom_id res chain seq x y z
N MET A 1 -21.54 -13.34 53.57
CA MET A 1 -22.49 -14.37 53.10
C MET A 1 -22.29 -14.47 51.58
N SER A 2 -21.29 -15.15 51.04
CA SER A 2 -20.90 -16.58 51.04
C SER A 2 -21.87 -17.50 50.30
N THR A 3 -21.46 -17.95 49.09
CA THR A 3 -21.64 -19.28 48.44
C THR A 3 -20.95 -19.21 47.06
N ALA A 4 -19.74 -19.76 46.83
CA ALA A 4 -19.35 -21.16 46.51
C ALA A 4 -19.90 -21.65 45.14
N VAL A 5 -19.10 -21.72 44.05
CA VAL A 5 -18.11 -22.75 43.60
C VAL A 5 -18.71 -24.14 43.31
N THR A 6 -18.61 -24.61 42.06
CA THR A 6 -18.22 -26.01 41.76
C THR A 6 -17.59 -26.14 40.36
N MET A 7 -16.41 -26.77 40.32
CA MET A 7 -15.68 -27.26 39.14
C MET A 7 -16.17 -28.67 38.72
N HIS A 8 -15.94 -29.06 37.47
CA HIS A 8 -15.73 -30.46 37.09
C HIS A 8 -14.51 -30.62 36.18
N GLN A 9 -13.58 -31.47 36.62
CA GLN A 9 -12.47 -32.09 35.91
C GLN A 9 -12.76 -33.59 35.75
N ALA A 10 -12.33 -34.17 34.63
CA ALA A 10 -11.91 -35.58 34.43
C ALA A 10 -11.13 -35.56 33.09
N VAL A 11 -9.82 -35.82 32.96
CA VAL A 11 -8.88 -36.88 33.40
C VAL A 11 -9.06 -38.22 32.66
N GLY A 12 -7.96 -38.69 32.04
CA GLY A 12 -7.71 -40.08 31.59
C GLY A 12 -7.18 -40.18 30.15
N GLU A 13 -5.86 -40.07 29.92
CA GLU A 13 -4.85 -41.16 29.80
C GLU A 13 -4.88 -41.88 28.42
N ALA A 14 -3.88 -41.70 27.55
CA ALA A 14 -2.49 -42.23 27.54
C ALA A 14 -2.36 -43.63 26.93
N ALA A 15 -1.61 -43.74 25.81
CA ALA A 15 -0.91 -44.96 25.41
C ALA A 15 0.30 -44.63 24.52
N LEU A 16 1.47 -44.97 25.05
CA LEU A 16 2.79 -45.01 24.43
C LEU A 16 2.93 -46.23 23.50
N MET A 17 3.86 -46.17 22.53
CA MET A 17 4.81 -47.22 22.10
C MET A 17 5.51 -46.76 20.80
N SER A 18 6.75 -46.27 20.85
CA SER A 18 8.02 -47.00 20.63
C SER A 18 8.27 -47.52 19.21
N SER A 19 9.31 -47.00 18.53
CA SER A 19 10.55 -47.73 18.21
C SER A 19 11.21 -47.35 16.86
N SER A 20 12.54 -47.16 16.96
CA SER A 20 13.62 -47.56 16.04
C SER A 20 13.81 -46.97 14.63
N SER A 21 15.05 -46.49 14.47
CA SER A 21 15.87 -46.24 13.29
C SER A 21 16.01 -47.40 12.29
N SER A 22 16.23 -47.12 11.00
CA SER A 22 17.51 -47.35 10.25
C SER A 22 17.38 -47.60 8.72
N PHE A 23 18.31 -46.97 7.98
CA PHE A 23 19.07 -47.42 6.79
C PHE A 23 18.47 -47.79 5.41
N CYS A 24 18.86 -46.95 4.42
CA CYS A 24 19.36 -47.12 3.03
C CYS A 24 18.91 -48.20 2.01
N ARG A 25 19.03 -47.76 0.73
CA ARG A 25 19.11 -48.44 -0.60
C ARG A 25 17.74 -48.74 -1.22
N GLY A 26 17.38 -48.35 -2.45
CA GLY A 26 18.14 -48.09 -3.67
C GLY A 26 17.97 -49.29 -4.61
N SER A 27 17.28 -49.13 -5.75
CA SER A 27 17.54 -49.79 -7.06
C SER A 27 16.39 -49.57 -8.05
N ALA A 28 16.80 -49.40 -9.31
CA ALA A 28 16.03 -49.17 -10.52
C ALA A 28 15.43 -50.46 -11.13
N LEU A 29 14.58 -50.30 -12.15
CA LEU A 29 14.40 -51.08 -13.40
C LEU A 29 12.98 -50.74 -13.96
N SER A 30 12.82 -50.06 -15.09
CA SER A 30 13.02 -50.42 -16.51
C SER A 30 11.73 -50.88 -17.20
N GLY A 31 11.49 -50.36 -18.42
CA GLY A 31 10.45 -50.82 -19.37
C GLY A 31 9.80 -49.64 -20.08
N GLN A 32 10.43 -49.01 -21.09
CA GLN A 32 10.37 -49.30 -22.54
C GLN A 32 8.94 -49.34 -23.11
N ILE A 33 8.48 -48.27 -23.80
CA ILE A 33 8.60 -47.91 -25.24
C ILE A 33 7.50 -48.56 -26.10
N GLN A 34 6.66 -47.71 -26.74
CA GLN A 34 6.47 -47.57 -28.20
C GLN A 34 5.39 -46.47 -28.41
N SER A 35 5.71 -45.26 -28.85
CA SER A 35 6.07 -44.83 -30.23
C SER A 35 4.89 -44.87 -31.21
N GLN A 36 4.40 -43.69 -31.60
CA GLN A 36 4.33 -43.32 -33.02
C GLN A 36 4.53 -41.81 -33.21
N THR A 37 5.55 -41.52 -34.02
CA THR A 37 6.08 -40.25 -34.52
C THR A 37 5.41 -39.80 -35.81
N MET A 38 5.55 -38.52 -36.18
CA MET A 38 6.19 -38.01 -37.43
C MET A 38 6.11 -36.46 -37.42
N HIS A 39 7.22 -35.76 -37.15
CA HIS A 39 8.16 -35.10 -38.10
C HIS A 39 7.72 -33.67 -38.45
N SER A 40 8.54 -32.62 -38.32
CA SER A 40 9.90 -32.38 -38.85
C SER A 40 10.58 -31.24 -38.06
N ALA A 41 11.74 -31.45 -37.41
CA ALA A 41 13.11 -31.07 -37.81
C ALA A 41 13.31 -29.56 -38.13
N ALA A 42 14.29 -28.82 -37.60
CA ALA A 42 15.65 -29.20 -37.22
C ALA A 42 16.29 -28.26 -36.15
N LYS A 43 17.25 -28.87 -35.44
CA LYS A 43 18.24 -28.38 -34.45
C LYS A 43 19.55 -27.95 -35.19
N PRO A 44 20.75 -27.74 -34.56
CA PRO A 44 21.13 -27.69 -33.12
C PRO A 44 22.18 -26.61 -32.74
N GLY A 45 22.46 -26.53 -31.43
CA GLY A 45 23.75 -26.12 -30.85
C GLY A 45 23.59 -25.57 -29.42
N ALA A 46 23.49 -26.41 -28.38
CA ALA A 46 24.55 -26.78 -27.44
C ALA A 46 25.02 -25.60 -26.54
N SER A 47 25.20 -25.67 -25.22
CA SER A 47 25.12 -26.70 -24.17
C SER A 47 25.50 -26.02 -22.83
N LEU A 48 24.84 -26.39 -21.72
CA LEU A 48 25.28 -26.47 -20.29
C LEU A 48 26.04 -25.26 -19.63
N VAL A 49 25.83 -24.80 -18.38
CA VAL A 49 25.85 -25.45 -17.05
C VAL A 49 25.26 -24.50 -15.97
N LYS A 50 24.62 -25.12 -14.97
CA LYS A 50 24.31 -24.78 -13.55
C LYS A 50 25.00 -23.57 -12.87
N GLY A 51 24.30 -23.00 -11.87
CA GLY A 51 24.96 -22.41 -10.68
C GLY A 51 24.07 -21.52 -9.80
N VAL A 52 23.58 -22.06 -8.69
CA VAL A 52 22.99 -21.34 -7.54
C VAL A 52 24.11 -20.79 -6.67
N ALA A 53 24.01 -19.54 -6.19
CA ALA A 53 24.47 -19.14 -4.85
C ALA A 53 24.05 -17.70 -4.50
N ALA A 54 23.40 -17.57 -3.35
CA ALA A 54 23.21 -16.33 -2.61
C ALA A 54 24.54 -15.88 -1.98
N ILE A 55 24.80 -14.57 -1.85
CA ILE A 55 25.71 -14.04 -0.84
C ILE A 55 25.13 -12.75 -0.22
N ARG A 56 25.11 -12.78 1.11
CA ARG A 56 24.74 -11.75 2.07
C ARG A 56 25.70 -10.56 2.08
N CYS A 57 25.15 -9.47 2.59
CA CYS A 57 25.78 -8.29 3.15
C CYS A 57 27.10 -8.56 3.91
N SER A 58 28.12 -7.75 3.64
CA SER A 58 29.19 -7.44 4.59
C SER A 58 29.64 -5.99 4.40
N SER A 59 29.47 -5.23 5.48
CA SER A 59 30.15 -4.00 5.83
C SER A 59 31.63 -3.97 5.43
N PHE A 60 32.10 -2.86 4.88
CA PHE A 60 33.53 -2.54 4.87
C PHE A 60 33.77 -1.04 5.03
N SER A 61 34.50 -0.70 6.09
CA SER A 61 35.13 0.59 6.31
C SER A 61 36.49 0.63 5.62
N SER A 62 36.92 1.85 5.30
CA SER A 62 38.32 2.29 5.18
C SER A 62 39.06 1.94 3.88
N ALA A 63 39.29 3.03 3.13
CA ALA A 63 40.51 3.43 2.43
C ALA A 63 41.36 2.35 1.75
N ASP A 64 41.42 2.42 0.41
CA ASP A 64 42.69 2.51 -0.31
C ASP A 64 42.44 3.06 -1.73
N GLU A 65 43.09 4.17 -2.05
CA GLU A 65 43.09 4.79 -3.38
C GLU A 65 44.01 4.01 -4.33
N HIS A 66 43.46 3.36 -5.35
CA HIS A 66 44.21 3.05 -6.57
C HIS A 66 43.37 3.31 -7.83
N SER A 67 43.96 4.08 -8.73
CA SER A 67 43.41 4.60 -9.96
C SER A 67 43.07 3.50 -10.97
N VAL A 68 41.83 3.46 -11.45
CA VAL A 68 41.46 2.69 -12.65
C VAL A 68 40.54 3.51 -13.56
N ASP A 69 40.98 3.58 -14.81
CA ASP A 69 40.38 4.18 -15.99
C ASP A 69 38.87 3.89 -16.14
N ARG A 70 38.03 4.93 -16.07
CA ARG A 70 36.58 4.84 -16.29
C ARG A 70 36.25 5.13 -17.76
N ARG A 71 36.15 4.08 -18.58
CA ARG A 71 35.28 4.09 -19.77
C ARG A 71 34.11 3.15 -19.55
N SER A 72 33.03 3.67 -18.96
CA SER A 72 31.71 3.02 -18.99
C SER A 72 31.04 3.31 -20.34
N PRO A 73 30.42 2.34 -21.01
CA PRO A 73 29.69 2.59 -22.24
C PRO A 73 28.42 3.40 -21.93
N LEU A 74 28.26 4.50 -22.66
CA LEU A 74 27.09 5.35 -22.67
C LEU A 74 25.84 4.52 -23.00
N VAL A 75 24.99 4.31 -22.00
CA VAL A 75 23.61 3.87 -22.24
C VAL A 75 22.84 5.12 -22.64
N ASN A 76 22.52 5.22 -23.92
CA ASN A 76 21.70 6.29 -24.48
C ASN A 76 20.29 6.22 -23.88
N PHE A 77 20.01 7.08 -22.89
CA PHE A 77 18.66 7.45 -22.53
C PHE A 77 18.04 8.16 -23.73
N SER A 78 17.10 7.53 -24.44
CA SER A 78 16.29 8.26 -25.40
C SER A 78 15.43 9.26 -24.63
N SER A 79 15.51 10.51 -25.05
CA SER A 79 14.82 11.65 -24.48
C SER A 79 13.31 11.53 -24.70
N SER A 80 12.61 10.84 -23.79
CA SER A 80 11.23 11.21 -23.50
C SER A 80 11.28 12.42 -22.57
N THR A 81 10.94 13.59 -23.10
CA THR A 81 10.87 14.85 -22.37
C THR A 81 9.79 14.71 -21.28
N ARG A 82 10.17 14.25 -20.08
CA ARG A 82 9.28 14.39 -18.92
C ARG A 82 9.08 15.89 -18.71
N ARG A 83 7.87 16.38 -18.99
CA ARG A 83 7.46 17.76 -18.69
C ARG A 83 7.77 18.04 -17.21
N ASN A 84 8.42 19.17 -16.94
CA ASN A 84 8.67 19.61 -15.56
C ASN A 84 7.41 20.34 -15.08
N PRO A 85 6.60 19.76 -14.17
CA PRO A 85 5.34 20.37 -13.75
C PRO A 85 5.56 21.72 -13.07
N LEU A 86 6.74 21.98 -12.51
CA LEU A 86 7.11 23.27 -11.92
C LEU A 86 7.30 24.34 -13.00
N MET A 87 7.85 23.98 -14.16
CA MET A 87 7.96 24.90 -15.30
C MET A 87 6.63 25.10 -16.01
N ASP A 88 5.82 24.04 -16.14
CA ASP A 88 4.44 24.14 -16.65
C ASP A 88 3.56 25.00 -15.73
N ALA A 89 3.77 24.90 -14.41
CA ALA A 89 3.17 25.77 -13.40
C ALA A 89 3.85 27.14 -13.30
N GLY A 90 4.83 27.48 -14.15
CA GLY A 90 5.52 28.77 -14.23
C GLY A 90 6.38 29.13 -13.03
N LEU A 91 6.66 28.19 -12.13
CA LEU A 91 7.56 28.39 -11.00
C LEU A 91 8.97 28.63 -11.55
N LYS A 92 9.45 29.88 -11.46
CA LYS A 92 10.85 30.23 -11.78
C LYS A 92 11.76 29.71 -10.67
N THR A 93 11.93 28.40 -10.56
CA THR A 93 13.02 27.86 -9.74
C THR A 93 14.31 28.18 -10.46
N THR A 94 15.05 29.20 -10.05
CA THR A 94 16.45 29.35 -10.43
C THR A 94 17.25 28.24 -9.76
N PHE A 95 17.15 27.00 -10.26
CA PHE A 95 18.13 25.97 -9.95
C PHE A 95 19.39 26.28 -10.75
N SER A 96 20.17 27.27 -10.29
CA SER A 96 21.57 27.38 -10.71
C SER A 96 22.32 26.26 -9.99
N TYR A 97 22.61 25.17 -10.70
CA TYR A 97 23.59 24.19 -10.24
C TYR A 97 24.97 24.88 -10.31
N LYS A 98 25.28 25.74 -9.34
CA LYS A 98 26.66 26.17 -9.12
C LYS A 98 27.40 24.95 -8.60
N LYS A 99 28.20 24.35 -9.47
CA LYS A 99 29.21 23.36 -9.11
C LYS A 99 30.33 24.07 -8.34
N GLU A 100 30.04 24.53 -7.13
CA GLU A 100 31.07 25.07 -6.24
C GLU A 100 31.87 23.89 -5.70
N LYS A 101 33.17 23.89 -6.02
CA LYS A 101 34.16 23.01 -5.41
C LYS A 101 34.11 23.25 -3.90
N ILE A 102 33.58 22.29 -3.15
CA ILE A 102 33.74 22.26 -1.69
C ILE A 102 35.22 21.95 -1.43
N CYS A 103 36.02 23.00 -1.21
CA CYS A 103 37.28 22.86 -0.49
C CYS A 103 36.92 22.61 0.97
N ALA A 104 37.41 21.51 1.52
CA ALA A 104 37.29 21.20 2.94
C ALA A 104 38.08 22.23 3.76
N THR A 105 37.37 23.16 4.41
CA THR A 105 37.87 23.87 5.57
C THR A 105 36.86 23.69 6.70
N ASN A 106 37.39 23.31 7.87
CA ASN A 106 36.63 22.98 9.07
C ASN A 106 35.90 24.21 9.64
N GLY A 107 34.71 24.46 9.14
CA GLY A 107 33.75 25.41 9.68
C GLY A 107 32.41 25.14 9.05
N ALA A 108 31.51 24.45 9.77
CA ALA A 108 30.15 24.22 9.33
C ALA A 108 29.38 25.55 9.36
N THR A 109 29.53 26.37 8.31
CA THR A 109 28.50 27.34 7.98
C THR A 109 27.35 26.54 7.40
N GLU A 110 26.21 26.50 8.09
CA GLU A 110 24.96 25.99 7.52
C GLU A 110 24.78 26.65 6.14
N ALA A 111 24.91 25.87 5.07
CA ALA A 111 24.56 26.34 3.75
C ALA A 111 23.08 26.71 3.82
N SER A 112 22.76 27.99 3.67
CA SER A 112 21.38 28.47 3.65
C SER A 112 20.61 27.68 2.59
N LEU A 113 19.60 26.91 3.02
CA LEU A 113 18.73 26.18 2.11
C LEU A 113 18.16 27.16 1.08
N PRO A 114 17.95 26.72 -0.18
CA PRO A 114 17.39 27.58 -1.21
C PRO A 114 16.04 28.15 -0.77
N ASN A 115 15.81 29.42 -1.10
CA ASN A 115 14.58 30.15 -0.79
C ASN A 115 13.38 29.45 -1.43
N PHE A 116 12.35 29.12 -0.65
CA PHE A 116 11.20 28.36 -1.14
C PHE A 116 10.05 29.25 -1.63
N ALA A 117 10.03 30.56 -1.30
CA ALA A 117 9.08 31.47 -1.93
C ALA A 117 9.38 31.68 -3.41
N GLY A 118 8.32 31.95 -4.14
CA GLY A 118 8.40 32.29 -5.55
C GLY A 118 7.02 32.50 -6.14
N SER A 119 6.99 33.05 -7.34
CA SER A 119 5.76 33.20 -8.12
C SER A 119 5.53 31.95 -8.96
N LEU A 120 4.32 31.40 -8.86
CA LEU A 120 3.74 30.48 -9.82
C LEU A 120 3.30 31.26 -11.08
N SER A 121 2.91 30.54 -12.12
CA SER A 121 2.33 31.09 -13.35
C SER A 121 1.12 31.98 -13.03
N HIS A 122 0.82 32.93 -13.92
CA HIS A 122 -0.36 33.80 -13.82
C HIS A 122 -0.42 34.69 -12.56
N GLY A 123 0.72 34.93 -11.89
CA GLY A 123 0.83 35.92 -10.81
C GLY A 123 0.37 35.43 -9.44
N TYR A 124 0.26 34.12 -9.22
CA TYR A 124 0.09 33.56 -7.88
C TYR A 124 1.44 33.50 -7.16
N ASP A 125 1.51 33.90 -5.90
CA ASP A 125 2.74 33.86 -5.10
C ASP A 125 2.67 32.80 -4.00
N VAL A 126 3.79 32.11 -3.76
CA VAL A 126 3.99 31.18 -2.65
C VAL A 126 4.82 31.89 -1.59
N SER A 127 4.27 32.01 -0.38
CA SER A 127 4.97 32.61 0.77
C SER A 127 6.09 31.72 1.30
N GLU A 128 7.06 32.32 2.00
CA GLU A 128 8.11 31.54 2.66
C GLU A 128 7.53 30.57 3.70
N PRO A 129 8.08 29.33 3.81
CA PRO A 129 7.69 28.41 4.86
C PRO A 129 8.01 28.97 6.25
N THR A 130 7.01 29.00 7.13
CA THR A 130 7.18 29.38 8.54
C THR A 130 6.97 28.17 9.45
N LYS A 131 7.77 28.08 10.52
CA LYS A 131 7.60 27.02 11.52
C LYS A 131 6.36 27.29 12.36
N VAL A 132 5.48 26.30 12.48
CA VAL A 132 4.36 26.34 13.44
C VAL A 132 4.91 26.12 14.84
N ALA A 133 4.79 27.12 15.69
CA ALA A 133 5.20 27.10 17.10
C ALA A 133 4.16 27.85 17.93
N ALA A 134 4.00 27.48 19.21
CA ALA A 134 3.03 28.09 20.11
C ALA A 134 3.13 29.63 20.11
N ASP A 135 4.37 30.14 20.11
CA ASP A 135 4.69 31.57 20.20
C ASP A 135 4.41 32.35 18.90
N ASN A 136 4.21 31.65 17.77
CA ASN A 136 4.00 32.23 16.44
C ASN A 136 2.59 31.98 15.88
N ILE A 137 1.65 31.48 16.70
CA ILE A 137 0.23 31.44 16.35
C ILE A 137 -0.36 32.81 16.73
N GLU A 138 0.01 33.84 15.96
CA GLU A 138 -0.61 35.17 16.10
C GLU A 138 -2.08 35.13 15.62
N GLU A 139 -2.93 35.95 16.25
CA GLU A 139 -4.29 36.30 15.76
C GLU A 139 -4.18 37.13 14.47
N THR A 140 -3.66 36.54 13.40
CA THR A 140 -3.69 37.13 12.07
C THR A 140 -4.99 36.75 11.37
N SER A 141 -5.33 37.44 10.28
CA SER A 141 -6.56 37.27 9.47
C SER A 141 -6.74 35.88 8.81
N GLU A 142 -6.00 34.87 9.27
CA GLU A 142 -6.18 33.48 8.88
C GLU A 142 -7.56 32.97 9.34
N SER A 143 -8.16 32.13 8.50
CA SER A 143 -9.40 31.42 8.86
C SER A 143 -9.24 30.69 10.19
N SER A 144 -10.21 30.84 11.10
CA SER A 144 -10.26 30.18 12.41
C SER A 144 -10.04 28.67 12.33
N VAL A 145 -10.36 28.05 11.19
CA VAL A 145 -10.11 26.64 10.90
C VAL A 145 -8.62 26.32 10.83
N LEU A 146 -7.82 27.12 10.12
CA LEU A 146 -6.37 26.88 9.97
C LEU A 146 -5.63 27.09 11.28
N GLN A 147 -6.00 28.13 12.03
CA GLN A 147 -5.47 28.37 13.37
C GLN A 147 -5.74 27.18 14.29
N ARG A 148 -6.96 26.61 14.23
CA ARG A 148 -7.32 25.41 15.00
C ARG A 148 -6.48 24.18 14.64
N LEU A 149 -6.08 24.03 13.37
CA LEU A 149 -5.18 22.95 12.94
C LEU A 149 -3.74 23.17 13.43
N LYS A 150 -3.22 24.40 13.35
CA LYS A 150 -1.91 24.77 13.92
C LYS A 150 -1.86 24.49 15.43
N GLN A 151 -2.90 24.89 16.16
CA GLN A 151 -3.02 24.60 17.59
C GLN A 151 -3.13 23.08 17.85
N GLY A 152 -3.81 22.35 16.96
CA GLY A 152 -3.86 20.89 17.00
C GLY A 152 -2.47 20.24 16.91
N PHE A 153 -1.58 20.77 16.06
CA PHE A 153 -0.20 20.30 15.97
C PHE A 153 0.62 20.62 17.23
N VAL A 154 0.47 21.82 17.79
CA VAL A 154 1.14 22.19 19.07
C VAL A 154 0.74 21.21 20.17
N LYS A 155 -0.57 20.94 20.30
CA LYS A 155 -1.10 19.95 21.25
C LYS A 155 -0.54 18.54 20.99
N PHE A 156 -0.52 18.09 19.74
CA PHE A 156 0.09 16.80 19.38
C PHE A 156 1.57 16.72 19.79
N LYS A 157 2.33 17.80 19.56
CA LYS A 157 3.75 17.85 19.91
C LYS A 157 3.94 17.67 21.42
N GLU A 158 3.19 18.41 22.22
CA GLU A 158 3.31 18.41 23.69
C GLU A 158 2.75 17.13 24.33
N GLU A 159 1.62 16.63 23.84
CA GLU A 159 0.90 15.54 24.49
C GLU A 159 1.28 14.16 23.98
N ARG A 160 1.80 14.05 22.75
CA ARG A 160 2.18 12.78 22.13
C ARG A 160 3.65 12.75 21.80
N PHE A 161 4.12 13.62 20.90
CA PHE A 161 5.49 13.54 20.36
C PHE A 161 6.57 13.58 21.44
N LEU A 162 6.50 14.54 22.37
CA LEU A 162 7.50 14.68 23.44
C LEU A 162 7.36 13.62 24.53
N LYS A 163 6.14 13.14 24.79
CA LYS A 163 5.88 12.13 25.83
C LYS A 163 6.21 10.71 25.38
N GLU A 164 6.04 10.42 24.09
CA GLU A 164 6.31 9.13 23.46
C GLU A 164 7.62 9.17 22.66
N SER A 165 8.65 9.81 23.23
CA SER A 165 9.91 10.11 22.54
C SER A 165 10.62 8.86 22.01
N GLU A 166 10.55 7.74 22.73
CA GLU A 166 11.12 6.46 22.29
C GLU A 166 10.46 5.96 21.00
N LEU A 167 9.12 5.99 20.94
CA LEU A 167 8.35 5.60 19.75
C LEU A 167 8.75 6.45 18.55
N PHE A 168 8.74 7.77 18.68
CA PHE A 168 9.09 8.66 17.57
C PHE A 168 10.57 8.59 17.16
N THR A 169 11.47 8.29 18.11
CA THR A 169 12.89 8.02 17.80
C THR A 169 13.04 6.75 16.98
N GLN A 170 12.31 5.68 17.32
CA GLN A 170 12.31 4.44 16.54
C GLN A 170 11.74 4.67 15.14
N LEU A 171 10.60 5.36 15.04
CA LEU A 171 9.94 5.67 13.76
C LEU A 171 10.79 6.58 12.85
N ALA A 172 11.63 7.45 13.42
CA ALA A 172 12.57 8.26 12.64
C ALA A 172 13.60 7.41 11.87
N GLY A 173 13.88 6.19 12.33
CA GLY A 173 14.76 5.24 11.63
C GLY A 173 14.10 4.50 10.47
N GLY A 174 12.77 4.47 10.40
CA GLY A 174 12.02 3.79 9.34
C GLY A 174 10.64 3.30 9.79
N GLN A 175 9.90 2.70 8.84
CA GLN A 175 8.58 2.11 9.08
C GLN A 175 8.57 0.63 8.71
N SER A 176 7.79 -0.18 9.44
CA SER A 176 7.58 -1.61 9.15
C SER A 176 6.15 -2.08 9.49
N PRO A 177 5.11 -1.40 8.95
CA PRO A 177 3.73 -1.75 9.23
C PRO A 177 3.42 -3.17 8.77
N LYS A 178 2.60 -3.89 9.54
CA LYS A 178 2.15 -5.24 9.17
C LYS A 178 0.86 -5.24 8.38
N VAL A 179 0.16 -4.11 8.35
CA VAL A 179 -1.15 -3.98 7.73
C VAL A 179 -1.17 -2.78 6.80
N MET A 180 -1.73 -2.98 5.61
CA MET A 180 -2.16 -1.91 4.73
C MET A 180 -3.67 -1.72 4.85
N VAL A 181 -4.12 -0.47 4.96
CA VAL A 181 -5.55 -0.11 4.99
C VAL A 181 -5.88 0.78 3.80
N ILE A 182 -6.92 0.43 3.06
CA ILE A 182 -7.49 1.21 1.97
C ILE A 182 -8.87 1.69 2.42
N ALA A 183 -8.99 2.99 2.68
CA ALA A 183 -10.18 3.59 3.27
C ALA A 183 -10.70 4.76 2.43
N CYS A 184 -11.91 5.22 2.75
CA CYS A 184 -12.49 6.35 2.03
C CYS A 184 -11.84 7.67 2.49
N ALA A 185 -11.74 8.64 1.58
CA ALA A 185 -11.33 10.02 1.86
C ALA A 185 -12.36 10.78 2.73
N ASP A 186 -13.54 10.20 2.97
CA ASP A 186 -14.59 10.76 3.83
C ASP A 186 -14.07 11.14 5.22
N SER A 187 -14.31 12.38 5.64
CA SER A 187 -13.76 12.96 6.88
C SER A 187 -14.22 12.24 8.16
N ARG A 188 -15.28 11.44 8.10
CA ARG A 188 -15.90 10.77 9.25
C ARG A 188 -15.25 9.41 9.58
N VAL A 189 -14.44 8.86 8.68
CA VAL A 189 -13.99 7.45 8.73
C VAL A 189 -12.47 7.31 8.72
N CYS A 190 -11.76 8.18 9.45
CA CYS A 190 -10.31 8.12 9.58
C CYS A 190 -9.86 6.79 10.23
N PRO A 191 -9.11 5.91 9.54
CA PRO A 191 -8.75 4.58 10.07
C PRO A 191 -7.97 4.64 11.39
N THR A 192 -7.03 5.59 11.50
CA THR A 192 -6.22 5.78 12.71
C THR A 192 -7.10 6.04 13.94
N MET A 193 -8.14 6.86 13.80
CA MET A 193 -9.08 7.14 14.89
C MET A 193 -10.02 5.96 15.14
N LEU A 194 -10.56 5.36 14.07
CA LEU A 194 -11.51 4.26 14.15
C LEU A 194 -10.94 3.04 14.89
N MET A 195 -9.65 2.74 14.66
CA MET A 195 -9.00 1.53 15.16
C MET A 195 -8.03 1.80 16.33
N GLY A 196 -7.89 3.06 16.78
CA GLY A 196 -6.99 3.41 17.89
C GLY A 196 -5.51 3.19 17.59
N LEU A 197 -5.09 3.42 16.35
CA LEU A 197 -3.75 3.06 15.86
C LEU A 197 -2.71 4.11 16.23
N ASN A 198 -1.52 3.65 16.60
CA ASN A 198 -0.33 4.47 16.75
C ASN A 198 0.36 4.71 15.39
N PRO A 199 1.18 5.78 15.29
CA PRO A 199 2.03 5.98 14.13
C PRO A 199 2.91 4.76 13.85
N GLY A 200 2.98 4.35 12.58
CA GLY A 200 3.78 3.20 12.13
C GLY A 200 3.06 1.85 12.12
N GLU A 201 1.86 1.72 12.70
CA GLU A 201 1.14 0.43 12.74
C GLU A 201 0.52 0.05 11.38
N VAL A 202 0.01 1.04 10.64
CA VAL A 202 -0.67 0.82 9.35
C VAL A 202 -0.11 1.70 8.23
N PHE A 203 0.02 1.13 7.05
CA PHE A 203 0.25 1.89 5.81
C PHE A 203 -1.11 2.20 5.17
N THR A 204 -1.48 3.48 5.07
CA THR A 204 -2.86 3.85 4.70
C THR A 204 -2.94 4.53 3.34
N VAL A 205 -3.88 4.09 2.50
CA VAL A 205 -4.37 4.80 1.32
C VAL A 205 -5.77 5.31 1.60
N ARG A 206 -6.04 6.57 1.26
CA ARG A 206 -7.39 7.14 1.32
C ARG A 206 -7.78 7.73 -0.03
N ASN A 207 -8.84 7.22 -0.62
CA ASN A 207 -9.37 7.69 -1.91
C ASN A 207 -10.90 7.73 -1.89
N VAL A 208 -11.54 8.25 -2.95
CA VAL A 208 -13.00 8.33 -3.01
C VAL A 208 -13.58 6.91 -3.07
N ALA A 209 -14.48 6.58 -2.13
CA ALA A 209 -15.14 5.27 -2.04
C ALA A 209 -14.20 4.05 -1.86
N ASN A 210 -13.00 4.25 -1.30
CA ASN A 210 -12.08 3.16 -0.92
C ASN A 210 -11.85 2.11 -2.02
N LEU A 211 -11.84 2.54 -3.29
CA LEU A 211 -11.77 1.64 -4.43
C LEU A 211 -10.33 1.22 -4.71
N VAL A 212 -10.19 -0.03 -5.12
CA VAL A 212 -8.97 -0.57 -5.71
C VAL A 212 -9.21 -0.75 -7.22
N PRO A 213 -8.49 -0.03 -8.09
CA PRO A 213 -8.56 -0.28 -9.52
C PRO A 213 -7.93 -1.65 -9.86
N PRO A 214 -8.33 -2.29 -10.97
CA PRO A 214 -7.66 -3.50 -11.44
C PRO A 214 -6.20 -3.22 -11.82
N CYS A 215 -5.38 -4.25 -11.88
CA CYS A 215 -4.00 -4.15 -12.34
C CYS A 215 -3.98 -3.79 -13.84
N GLU A 216 -3.59 -2.56 -14.15
CA GLU A 216 -3.36 -2.13 -15.53
C GLU A 216 -2.04 -2.70 -16.07
N LYS A 217 -2.02 -3.06 -17.36
CA LYS A 217 -0.81 -3.56 -18.03
C LYS A 217 0.11 -2.43 -18.49
N GLU A 218 -0.41 -1.21 -18.59
CA GLU A 218 0.32 -0.05 -19.08
C GLU A 218 0.69 0.87 -17.91
N LEU A 219 1.99 1.15 -17.74
CA LEU A 219 2.52 1.95 -16.63
C LEU A 219 2.30 3.48 -16.79
N GLY A 220 1.35 3.91 -17.62
CA GLY A 220 1.25 5.29 -18.14
C GLY A 220 0.39 6.27 -17.33
N ASN A 221 -0.51 5.78 -16.48
CA ASN A 221 -1.63 6.57 -15.97
C ASN A 221 -1.48 7.06 -14.50
N ASN A 222 -0.26 7.04 -13.94
CA ASN A 222 0.06 7.56 -12.59
C ASN A 222 -0.94 7.12 -11.49
N HIS A 223 -1.14 5.82 -11.32
CA HIS A 223 -2.09 5.28 -10.34
C HIS A 223 -1.54 5.29 -8.92
N GLY A 224 -1.98 6.26 -8.10
CA GLY A 224 -1.60 6.36 -6.69
C GLY A 224 -1.88 5.09 -5.89
N THR A 225 -3.04 4.45 -6.08
CA THR A 225 -3.39 3.21 -5.37
C THR A 225 -2.48 2.04 -5.77
N SER A 226 -2.21 1.84 -7.06
CA SER A 226 -1.36 0.75 -7.54
C SER A 226 0.08 0.89 -7.05
N ALA A 227 0.64 2.11 -7.09
CA ALA A 227 1.97 2.40 -6.56
C ALA A 227 2.05 2.16 -5.05
N ALA A 228 1.02 2.55 -4.30
CA ALA A 228 0.95 2.33 -2.86
C ALA A 228 0.84 0.83 -2.51
N LEU A 229 0.06 0.06 -3.26
CA LEU A 229 -0.04 -1.39 -3.08
C LEU A 229 1.32 -2.07 -3.35
N GLU A 230 2.00 -1.71 -4.44
CA GLU A 230 3.31 -2.26 -4.77
C GLU A 230 4.32 -1.94 -3.67
N PHE A 231 4.35 -0.69 -3.19
CA PHE A 231 5.21 -0.28 -2.08
C PHE A 231 4.93 -1.08 -0.80
N ALA A 232 3.67 -1.16 -0.38
CA ALA A 232 3.28 -1.85 0.83
C ALA A 232 3.62 -3.34 0.79
N VAL A 233 3.29 -4.02 -0.32
CA VAL A 233 3.43 -5.47 -0.41
C VAL A 233 4.86 -5.88 -0.74
N ASN A 234 5.56 -5.19 -1.64
CA ASN A 234 6.87 -5.63 -2.11
C ASN A 234 8.05 -5.01 -1.34
N TYR A 235 7.86 -3.86 -0.70
CA TYR A 235 8.93 -3.15 0.02
C TYR A 235 8.70 -3.12 1.53
N LEU A 236 7.48 -2.80 1.99
CA LEU A 236 7.16 -2.84 3.42
C LEU A 236 6.82 -4.24 3.92
N LEU A 237 6.52 -5.17 3.01
CA LEU A 237 6.19 -6.57 3.29
C LEU A 237 5.02 -6.70 4.28
N VAL A 238 3.96 -5.92 4.07
CA VAL A 238 2.72 -6.05 4.85
C VAL A 238 2.19 -7.48 4.76
N GLU A 239 1.62 -7.95 5.86
CA GLU A 239 1.05 -9.29 6.01
C GLU A 239 -0.46 -9.30 5.78
N HIS A 240 -1.11 -8.13 5.85
CA HIS A 240 -2.54 -7.98 5.63
C HIS A 240 -2.88 -6.75 4.80
N ILE A 241 -3.86 -6.87 3.90
CA ILE A 241 -4.53 -5.75 3.24
C ILE A 241 -5.99 -5.74 3.69
N ILE A 242 -6.45 -4.58 4.18
CA ILE A 242 -7.84 -4.35 4.55
C ILE A 242 -8.42 -3.28 3.62
N VAL A 243 -9.51 -3.59 2.92
CA VAL A 243 -10.34 -2.60 2.23
C VAL A 243 -11.55 -2.32 3.11
N ILE A 244 -11.70 -1.08 3.58
CA ILE A 244 -12.79 -0.67 4.48
C ILE A 244 -13.79 0.25 3.77
N GLY A 245 -14.96 -0.31 3.47
CA GLY A 245 -16.15 0.43 3.07
C GLY A 245 -16.83 1.08 4.27
N HIS A 246 -17.80 1.98 4.02
CA HIS A 246 -18.54 2.61 5.11
C HIS A 246 -19.94 3.05 4.69
N ARG A 247 -20.81 3.21 5.69
CA ARG A 247 -22.18 3.68 5.51
C ARG A 247 -22.26 5.10 4.97
N ASN A 248 -23.26 5.39 4.14
CA ASN A 248 -23.55 6.72 3.58
C ASN A 248 -22.34 7.31 2.83
N CYS A 249 -21.70 6.50 1.99
CA CYS A 249 -20.55 6.89 1.18
C CYS A 249 -20.97 7.79 0.01
N GLY A 250 -20.41 9.00 -0.05
CA GLY A 250 -20.70 9.96 -1.11
C GLY A 250 -20.32 9.47 -2.52
N GLY A 251 -19.19 8.75 -2.64
CA GLY A 251 -18.76 8.18 -3.91
C GLY A 251 -19.69 7.07 -4.40
N ILE A 252 -20.10 6.15 -3.53
CA ILE A 252 -21.06 5.09 -3.88
C ILE A 252 -22.43 5.66 -4.22
N LYS A 253 -22.90 6.67 -3.46
CA LYS A 253 -24.12 7.40 -3.81
C LYS A 253 -24.02 8.01 -5.21
N ALA A 254 -22.88 8.63 -5.55
CA ALA A 254 -22.66 9.18 -6.89
C ALA A 254 -22.67 8.08 -7.98
N LEU A 255 -21.99 6.95 -7.74
CA LEU A 255 -22.01 5.78 -8.63
C LEU A 255 -23.44 5.27 -8.88
N MET A 256 -24.25 5.13 -7.82
CA MET A 256 -25.61 4.62 -7.93
C MET A 256 -26.59 5.63 -8.59
N SER A 257 -26.35 6.93 -8.45
CA SER A 257 -27.19 7.98 -9.04
C SER A 257 -26.84 8.34 -10.49
N ARG A 258 -25.59 8.09 -10.93
CA ARG A 258 -25.12 8.45 -12.27
C ARG A 258 -25.75 7.60 -13.37
N LYS A 259 -25.92 8.23 -14.53
CA LYS A 259 -26.24 7.54 -15.79
C LYS A 259 -24.95 7.05 -16.49
N PRO A 260 -25.01 5.97 -17.29
CA PRO A 260 -23.82 5.43 -17.98
C PRO A 260 -23.01 6.46 -18.78
N GLU A 261 -23.68 7.42 -19.42
CA GLU A 261 -23.05 8.48 -20.21
C GLU A 261 -22.29 9.54 -19.38
N GLU A 262 -22.50 9.58 -18.06
CA GLU A 262 -21.91 10.56 -17.16
C GLU A 262 -20.61 10.07 -16.49
N PHE A 263 -20.16 8.84 -16.77
CA PHE A 263 -18.94 8.31 -16.16
C PHE A 263 -17.66 8.86 -16.83
N GLU A 264 -17.71 9.28 -18.10
CA GLU A 264 -16.50 9.76 -18.78
C GLU A 264 -16.40 11.30 -18.83
N SER A 265 -17.27 12.02 -18.13
CA SER A 265 -17.35 13.48 -18.22
C SER A 265 -16.46 14.24 -17.25
N ASP A 266 -16.00 13.59 -16.17
CA ASP A 266 -15.22 14.23 -15.10
C ASP A 266 -14.35 13.21 -14.33
N PHE A 267 -13.46 13.69 -13.46
CA PHE A 267 -12.56 12.84 -12.66
C PHE A 267 -13.30 11.88 -11.72
N ILE A 268 -14.45 12.28 -11.17
CA ILE A 268 -15.24 11.43 -10.27
C ILE A 268 -15.88 10.32 -11.09
N GLY A 269 -16.50 10.64 -12.22
CA GLY A 269 -17.06 9.66 -13.13
C GLY A 269 -16.00 8.62 -13.52
N SER A 270 -14.86 9.09 -14.03
CA SER A 270 -13.81 8.22 -14.54
C SER A 270 -13.26 7.31 -13.43
N TRP A 271 -13.07 7.85 -12.23
CA TRP A 271 -12.69 7.07 -11.05
C TRP A 271 -13.76 6.03 -10.65
N MET A 272 -15.03 6.42 -10.66
CA MET A 272 -16.13 5.56 -10.24
C MET A 272 -16.39 4.41 -11.23
N THR A 273 -15.79 4.39 -12.42
CA THR A 273 -15.84 3.24 -13.34
C THR A 273 -15.37 1.94 -12.68
N CYS A 274 -14.42 2.02 -11.74
CA CYS A 274 -13.94 0.89 -10.94
C CYS A 274 -15.06 0.19 -10.15
N GLY A 275 -16.13 0.93 -9.80
CA GLY A 275 -17.27 0.42 -9.04
C GLY A 275 -18.45 -0.04 -9.89
N ILE A 276 -18.41 0.07 -11.22
CA ILE A 276 -19.53 -0.32 -12.10
C ILE A 276 -19.98 -1.78 -11.87
N PRO A 277 -19.08 -2.77 -11.74
CA PRO A 277 -19.52 -4.14 -11.48
C PRO A 277 -20.35 -4.27 -10.19
N ALA A 278 -19.99 -3.53 -9.14
CA ALA A 278 -20.73 -3.51 -7.89
C ALA A 278 -22.12 -2.88 -8.05
N ARG A 279 -22.21 -1.78 -8.82
CA ARG A 279 -23.49 -1.14 -9.17
C ARG A 279 -24.39 -2.11 -9.94
N GLU A 280 -23.89 -2.76 -10.97
CA GLU A 280 -24.66 -3.70 -11.79
C GLU A 280 -25.18 -4.86 -10.95
N HIS A 281 -24.32 -5.46 -10.11
CA HIS A 281 -24.72 -6.53 -9.20
C HIS A 281 -25.78 -6.04 -8.19
N THR A 282 -25.66 -4.81 -7.69
CA THR A 282 -26.64 -4.20 -6.80
C THR A 282 -27.99 -4.01 -7.48
N LEU A 283 -28.02 -3.47 -8.71
CA LEU A 283 -29.27 -3.20 -9.43
C LEU A 283 -30.07 -4.48 -9.70
N VAL A 284 -29.39 -5.61 -9.88
CA VAL A 284 -30.02 -6.93 -10.01
C VAL A 284 -30.52 -7.45 -8.66
N ASN A 285 -29.65 -7.54 -7.64
CA ASN A 285 -29.97 -8.22 -6.38
C ASN A 285 -30.86 -7.40 -5.44
N MET A 286 -30.85 -6.07 -5.58
CA MET A 286 -31.64 -5.14 -4.76
C MET A 286 -32.73 -4.45 -5.59
N ALA A 287 -33.18 -5.10 -6.66
CA ALA A 287 -34.31 -4.65 -7.45
C ALA A 287 -35.55 -4.46 -6.57
N GLY A 288 -36.24 -3.32 -6.73
CA GLY A 288 -37.44 -2.99 -5.95
C GLY A 288 -37.19 -2.54 -4.49
N LYS A 289 -35.93 -2.49 -4.04
CA LYS A 289 -35.57 -1.90 -2.74
C LYS A 289 -35.42 -0.38 -2.84
N THR A 290 -35.37 0.29 -1.69
CA THR A 290 -35.17 1.75 -1.66
C THR A 290 -33.78 2.11 -2.18
N PHE A 291 -33.63 3.33 -2.69
CA PHE A 291 -32.31 3.81 -3.14
C PHE A 291 -31.27 3.79 -2.02
N SER A 292 -31.68 4.05 -0.78
CA SER A 292 -30.79 3.96 0.40
C SER A 292 -30.32 2.53 0.66
N ASP A 293 -31.21 1.54 0.55
CA ASP A 293 -30.85 0.14 0.73
C ASP A 293 -29.92 -0.36 -0.38
N GLN A 294 -30.19 0.08 -1.61
CA GLN A 294 -29.30 -0.19 -2.74
C GLN A 294 -27.91 0.41 -2.53
N CYS A 295 -27.82 1.66 -2.03
CA CYS A 295 -26.52 2.25 -1.68
C CYS A 295 -25.81 1.46 -0.59
N LYS A 296 -26.51 1.08 0.50
CA LYS A 296 -25.93 0.28 1.60
C LYS A 296 -25.38 -1.06 1.11
N TYR A 297 -26.09 -1.72 0.20
CA TYR A 297 -25.62 -2.95 -0.43
C TYR A 297 -24.41 -2.70 -1.34
N CYS A 298 -24.49 -1.68 -2.20
CA CYS A 298 -23.41 -1.33 -3.12
C CYS A 298 -22.12 -0.93 -2.40
N GLU A 299 -22.19 -0.30 -1.22
CA GLU A 299 -21.01 0.03 -0.42
C GLU A 299 -20.22 -1.22 -0.01
N GLN A 300 -20.91 -2.31 0.35
CA GLN A 300 -20.28 -3.59 0.68
C GLN A 300 -19.83 -4.33 -0.59
N GLU A 301 -20.63 -4.27 -1.65
CA GLU A 301 -20.28 -4.93 -2.91
C GLU A 301 -19.08 -4.27 -3.61
N ALA A 302 -18.91 -2.96 -3.48
CA ALA A 302 -17.73 -2.24 -3.96
C ALA A 302 -16.45 -2.65 -3.22
N VAL A 303 -16.57 -3.03 -1.94
CA VAL A 303 -15.46 -3.68 -1.22
C VAL A 303 -15.14 -5.01 -1.89
N ASN A 304 -16.14 -5.88 -2.14
CA ASN A 304 -15.92 -7.17 -2.81
C ASN A 304 -15.24 -7.03 -4.18
N VAL A 305 -15.68 -6.08 -5.01
CA VAL A 305 -15.04 -5.78 -6.30
C VAL A 305 -13.59 -5.33 -6.10
N SER A 306 -13.31 -4.51 -5.09
CA SER A 306 -11.94 -4.09 -4.77
C SER A 306 -11.07 -5.26 -4.29
N LEU A 307 -11.62 -6.19 -3.49
CA LEU A 307 -10.92 -7.41 -3.08
C LEU A 307 -10.59 -8.30 -4.29
N ALA A 308 -11.52 -8.43 -5.24
CA ALA A 308 -11.28 -9.14 -6.49
C ALA A 308 -10.19 -8.45 -7.33
N ASN A 309 -10.21 -7.12 -7.41
CA ASN A 309 -9.19 -6.33 -8.11
C ASN A 309 -7.80 -6.50 -7.50
N LEU A 310 -7.66 -6.64 -6.17
CA LEU A 310 -6.38 -6.96 -5.53
C LEU A 310 -5.76 -8.25 -6.10
N LEU A 311 -6.57 -9.27 -6.39
CA LEU A 311 -6.11 -10.54 -6.97
C LEU A 311 -5.71 -10.46 -8.45
N THR A 312 -5.97 -9.32 -9.11
CA THR A 312 -5.50 -9.09 -10.48
C THR A 312 -4.02 -8.67 -10.52
N PHE A 313 -3.45 -8.24 -9.39
CA PHE A 313 -2.03 -7.93 -9.26
C PHE A 313 -1.23 -9.23 -9.06
N PRO A 314 -0.32 -9.60 -9.98
CA PRO A 314 0.35 -10.91 -9.92
C PRO A 314 1.09 -11.17 -8.59
N TRP A 315 1.79 -10.16 -8.06
CA TRP A 315 2.56 -10.25 -6.82
C TRP A 315 1.69 -10.26 -5.55
N ILE A 316 0.46 -9.71 -5.59
CA ILE A 316 -0.52 -9.89 -4.51
C ILE A 316 -1.03 -11.32 -4.54
N LYS A 317 -1.48 -11.76 -5.72
CA LYS A 317 -2.04 -13.10 -5.91
C LYS A 317 -1.05 -14.18 -5.48
N GLU A 318 0.21 -14.09 -5.91
CA GLU A 318 1.27 -15.02 -5.54
C GLU A 318 1.46 -15.11 -4.01
N LYS A 319 1.54 -13.97 -3.32
CA LYS A 319 1.72 -13.93 -1.86
C LYS A 319 0.49 -14.40 -1.09
N PHE A 320 -0.70 -14.09 -1.59
CA PHE A 320 -1.96 -14.55 -1.02
C PHE A 320 -2.07 -16.08 -1.13
N GLU A 321 -1.82 -16.65 -2.31
CA GLU A 321 -1.84 -18.10 -2.55
C GLU A 321 -0.76 -18.84 -1.73
N ALA A 322 0.41 -18.21 -1.54
CA ALA A 322 1.48 -18.74 -0.70
C ALA A 322 1.20 -18.62 0.82
N GLY A 323 0.07 -18.05 1.23
CA GLY A 323 -0.28 -17.88 2.65
C GLY A 323 0.52 -16.78 3.37
N LYS A 324 1.23 -15.93 2.63
CA LYS A 324 2.07 -14.84 3.18
C LYS A 324 1.34 -13.50 3.28
N LEU A 325 0.14 -13.40 2.71
CA LEU A 325 -0.68 -12.20 2.69
C LEU A 325 -2.15 -12.58 2.94
N GLY A 326 -2.80 -11.89 3.87
CA GLY A 326 -4.25 -11.95 4.07
C GLY A 326 -4.96 -10.77 3.41
N ILE A 327 -6.15 -11.00 2.87
CA ILE A 327 -6.96 -9.98 2.18
C ILE A 327 -8.34 -9.93 2.83
N HIS A 328 -8.72 -8.75 3.34
CA HIS A 328 -9.87 -8.56 4.20
C HIS A 328 -10.78 -7.44 3.69
N GLY A 329 -12.09 -7.68 3.73
CA GLY A 329 -13.13 -6.67 3.49
C GLY A 329 -13.78 -6.26 4.80
N TRP A 330 -13.79 -4.97 5.10
CA TRP A 330 -14.43 -4.41 6.28
C TRP A 330 -15.52 -3.41 5.86
N TYR A 331 -16.53 -3.25 6.69
CA TYR A 331 -17.60 -2.27 6.50
C TYR A 331 -17.94 -1.59 7.81
N TYR A 332 -17.71 -0.27 7.88
CA TYR A 332 -18.01 0.54 9.05
C TYR A 332 -19.35 1.28 8.89
N ASP A 333 -20.34 0.86 9.65
CA ASP A 333 -21.61 1.58 9.78
C ASP A 333 -21.51 2.58 10.93
N PHE A 334 -21.09 3.81 10.65
CA PHE A 334 -21.01 4.86 11.67
C PHE A 334 -22.38 5.38 12.13
N VAL A 335 -23.48 5.00 11.47
CA VAL A 335 -24.84 5.36 11.92
C VAL A 335 -25.21 4.47 13.11
N GLU A 336 -24.91 3.17 13.01
CA GLU A 336 -25.19 2.19 14.06
C GLU A 336 -24.00 1.96 15.02
N GLY A 337 -22.80 2.41 14.64
CA GLY A 337 -21.57 2.17 15.38
C GLY A 337 -21.01 0.75 15.23
N GLU A 338 -21.31 0.08 14.11
CA GLU A 338 -20.98 -1.33 13.87
C GLU A 338 -19.83 -1.48 12.87
N LEU A 339 -18.99 -2.48 13.09
CA LEU A 339 -17.93 -2.89 12.15
C LEU A 339 -18.14 -4.36 11.77
N THR A 340 -18.42 -4.60 10.50
CA THR A 340 -18.50 -5.94 9.93
C THR A 340 -17.22 -6.25 9.19
N SER A 341 -16.69 -7.46 9.34
CA SER A 341 -15.50 -7.93 8.64
C SER A 341 -15.70 -9.29 7.99
N TRP A 342 -15.04 -9.50 6.85
CA TRP A 342 -14.94 -10.75 6.13
C TRP A 342 -13.57 -10.86 5.46
N GLU A 343 -13.21 -12.04 4.99
CA GLU A 343 -11.92 -12.28 4.36
C GLU A 343 -12.05 -13.10 3.07
N VAL A 344 -11.10 -12.90 2.16
CA VAL A 344 -10.98 -13.73 0.96
C VAL A 344 -10.41 -15.08 1.38
N GLN A 345 -11.18 -16.15 1.15
CA GLN A 345 -10.73 -17.51 1.43
C GLN A 345 -9.84 -18.03 0.30
N ARG A 346 -8.74 -18.68 0.66
CA ARG A 346 -7.92 -19.42 -0.30
C ARG A 346 -8.70 -20.64 -0.81
N PRO A 347 -8.55 -21.02 -2.09
CA PRO A 347 -9.09 -22.29 -2.56
C PRO A 347 -8.53 -23.44 -1.73
N VAL A 348 -9.41 -24.27 -1.18
CA VAL A 348 -8.99 -25.54 -0.59
C VAL A 348 -8.53 -26.42 -1.74
N MET A 349 -7.22 -26.68 -1.84
CA MET A 349 -6.69 -27.62 -2.81
C MET A 349 -7.28 -29.01 -2.50
N ALA A 350 -8.22 -29.47 -3.32
CA ALA A 350 -8.79 -30.80 -3.21
C ALA A 350 -7.65 -31.83 -3.40
N GLY A 351 -7.15 -32.41 -2.31
CA GLY A 351 -6.11 -33.45 -2.37
C GLY A 351 -5.16 -33.58 -1.18
N ALA A 352 -5.18 -32.68 -0.20
CA ALA A 352 -4.43 -32.87 1.05
C ALA A 352 -5.29 -33.61 2.08
N THR A 353 -5.56 -34.90 1.85
CA THR A 353 -6.05 -35.81 2.91
C THR A 353 -4.86 -36.30 3.74
N ALA A 354 -5.06 -36.27 5.05
CA ALA A 354 -4.12 -36.58 6.13
C ALA A 354 -3.46 -37.96 6.07
#